data_AF-A0AAD4Q1W4-F1
#
_entry.id   AF-A0AAD4Q1W4-F1
#
_cell.length_a   1.000
_cell.length_b   1.000
_cell.length_c   1.000
_cell.angle_alpha   90.00
_cell.angle_beta   90.00
_cell.angle_gamma   90.00
#
_symmetry.space_group_name_H-M   'P 1'
#
loop_
_entity.id
_entity.type
_entity.pdbx_description
1 polymer ?
#
loop_
_entity_poly.entity_id
_entity_poly.type
_entity_poly.pdbx_seq_one_letter_code
_entity_poly.pdbx_strand_id
1 'polypeptide(L)'
;MVDNQYNSSVQLANTASQRALSLPEIVSEVLYWIHIDENISESDFKKDVPQEYIEPESFDDPIPPSPTYSYGKFGVLFRCCLVNRLWYQEAVPLMWETIEGWFWDPLLPICFEGIFHHSRRQFYANFIKRLVLQTINQQTAQRYDLLLRGLVFPKLEWLRLYLRGNIWEKYGVPPVDGPNLKTMELDPHFENDITGTDYLTSQDDWENVFEQVPIQFPALENVRIIDRARVWPGALERFEKRLPHLKKFDKRLVIESSNTTSE
;
A
#
# COMPACT_ATOMS: atom_id res chain seq x y z
N MET A 1 0.05 70.16 4.82
CA MET A 1 -0.56 69.67 3.57
C MET A 1 0.53 69.01 2.77
N VAL A 2 0.67 67.69 2.93
CA VAL A 2 1.41 66.82 2.02
C VAL A 2 0.51 65.61 1.86
N ASP A 3 -0.13 65.52 0.71
CA ASP A 3 -1.13 64.51 0.40
C ASP A 3 -0.46 63.14 0.23
N ASN A 4 -0.77 62.24 1.16
CA ASN A 4 -0.54 60.81 1.05
C ASN A 4 -1.66 60.20 0.20
N GLN A 5 -1.42 60.01 -1.10
CA GLN A 5 -2.28 59.16 -1.94
C GLN A 5 -1.44 58.34 -2.90
N TYR A 6 -0.92 57.21 -2.42
CA TYR A 6 -0.63 56.03 -3.25
C TYR A 6 -0.83 54.76 -2.42
N ASN A 7 -2.09 54.50 -2.05
CA ASN A 7 -2.54 53.15 -1.72
C ASN A 7 -3.36 52.65 -2.92
N SER A 8 -2.67 52.33 -4.02
CA SER A 8 -3.26 51.54 -5.09
C SER A 8 -3.17 50.07 -4.68
N SER A 9 -4.23 49.57 -4.06
CA SER A 9 -4.49 48.13 -3.98
C SER A 9 -4.65 47.60 -5.40
N VAL A 10 -3.56 47.08 -5.98
CA VAL A 10 -3.62 46.32 -7.22
C VAL A 10 -4.36 45.01 -6.90
N GLN A 11 -5.67 44.99 -7.11
CA GLN A 11 -6.37 43.73 -7.29
C GLN A 11 -5.82 43.11 -8.58
N LEU A 12 -4.87 42.18 -8.43
CA LEU A 12 -4.46 41.32 -9.53
C LEU A 12 -5.71 40.58 -10.02
N ALA A 13 -6.22 40.99 -11.18
CA ALA A 13 -7.34 40.31 -11.81
C ALA A 13 -6.93 38.87 -12.10
N ASN A 14 -7.58 37.90 -11.44
CA ASN A 14 -7.33 36.48 -11.69
C ASN A 14 -7.51 36.19 -13.18
N THR A 15 -6.52 35.56 -13.81
CA THR A 15 -6.62 35.09 -15.19
C THR A 15 -7.76 34.07 -15.33
N ALA A 16 -8.24 33.84 -16.56
CA ALA A 16 -9.25 32.80 -16.81
C ALA A 16 -8.78 31.42 -16.29
N SER A 17 -7.49 31.12 -16.47
CA SER A 17 -6.86 29.89 -15.95
C SER A 17 -6.86 29.83 -14.42
N GLN A 18 -6.52 30.93 -13.73
CA GLN A 18 -6.55 30.97 -12.26
C GLN A 18 -7.97 30.77 -11.73
N ARG A 19 -8.98 31.34 -12.41
CA ARG A 19 -10.39 31.12 -12.06
C ARG A 19 -10.80 29.66 -12.28
N ALA A 20 -10.42 29.06 -13.40
CA ALA A 20 -10.72 27.66 -13.70
C ALA A 20 -10.08 26.70 -12.67
N LEU A 21 -8.81 26.90 -12.31
CA LEU A 21 -8.10 26.07 -11.32
C LEU A 21 -8.50 26.35 -9.85
N SER A 22 -9.47 27.25 -9.65
CA SER A 22 -10.14 27.48 -8.36
C SER A 22 -11.52 26.84 -8.29
N LEU A 23 -12.00 26.21 -9.38
CA LEU A 23 -13.27 25.49 -9.40
C LEU A 23 -13.06 24.04 -8.95
N PRO A 24 -13.80 23.55 -7.94
CA PRO A 24 -13.67 22.18 -7.47
C PRO A 24 -13.83 21.15 -8.58
N GLU A 25 -14.82 21.32 -9.45
CA GLU A 25 -15.13 20.35 -10.52
C GLU A 25 -13.97 20.19 -11.50
N ILE A 26 -13.28 21.31 -11.83
CA ILE A 26 -12.12 21.28 -12.71
C ILE A 26 -10.93 20.64 -12.02
N VAL A 27 -10.70 20.96 -10.74
CA VAL A 27 -9.60 20.39 -9.95
C VAL A 27 -9.79 18.89 -9.75
N SER A 28 -10.99 18.44 -9.36
CA SER A 28 -11.33 17.02 -9.21
C SER A 28 -11.11 16.26 -10.50
N GLU A 29 -11.54 16.82 -11.64
CA GLU A 29 -11.34 16.20 -12.95
C GLU A 29 -9.85 16.04 -13.28
N VAL A 30 -9.06 17.11 -13.15
CA VAL A 30 -7.60 17.07 -13.38
C VAL A 30 -6.93 16.01 -12.50
N LEU A 31 -7.29 15.95 -11.23
CA LEU A 31 -6.71 14.99 -10.28
C LEU A 31 -7.16 13.56 -10.55
N TYR A 32 -8.39 13.36 -11.02
CA TYR A 32 -8.87 12.06 -11.46
C TYR A 32 -8.06 11.56 -12.66
N TRP A 33 -7.80 12.40 -13.67
CA TRP A 33 -6.94 12.05 -14.80
C TRP A 33 -5.53 11.65 -14.36
N ILE A 34 -4.93 12.39 -13.41
CA ILE A 34 -3.63 12.02 -12.82
C ILE A 34 -3.70 10.67 -12.10
N HIS A 35 -4.80 10.40 -11.39
CA HIS A 35 -4.95 9.18 -10.59
C HIS A 35 -5.08 7.90 -11.44
N ILE A 36 -5.79 8.00 -12.56
CA ILE A 36 -6.02 6.86 -13.48
C ILE A 36 -4.90 6.68 -14.51
N ASP A 37 -3.94 7.61 -14.59
CA ASP A 37 -2.82 7.48 -15.53
C ASP A 37 -1.80 6.46 -15.01
N GLU A 38 -1.86 5.26 -15.57
CA GLU A 38 -0.93 4.16 -15.28
C GLU A 38 0.46 4.35 -15.92
N ASN A 39 0.62 5.32 -16.82
CA ASN A 39 1.90 5.58 -17.51
C ASN A 39 2.81 6.53 -16.73
N ILE A 40 2.40 7.04 -15.57
CA ILE A 40 3.26 7.87 -14.71
C ILE A 40 4.19 6.92 -13.93
N SER A 41 5.22 6.38 -14.61
CA SER A 41 6.23 5.56 -13.95
C SER A 41 7.41 6.40 -13.45
N GLU A 42 8.08 5.95 -12.38
CA GLU A 42 9.35 6.55 -11.94
C GLU A 42 10.46 6.50 -13.02
N SER A 43 10.31 5.64 -14.04
CA SER A 43 11.30 5.46 -15.10
C SER A 43 11.18 6.47 -16.24
N ASP A 44 10.02 7.11 -16.41
CA ASP A 44 9.77 7.99 -17.55
C ASP A 44 10.53 9.32 -17.45
N PHE A 45 10.88 9.76 -16.23
CA PHE A 45 11.56 11.04 -15.99
C PHE A 45 13.04 10.91 -15.58
N LYS A 46 13.57 9.69 -15.40
CA LYS A 46 15.03 9.50 -15.28
C LYS A 46 15.77 9.87 -16.58
N LYS A 47 15.07 9.97 -17.71
CA LYS A 47 15.64 10.31 -19.03
C LYS A 47 16.06 11.78 -19.17
N ASP A 48 15.55 12.67 -18.31
CA ASP A 48 15.83 14.11 -18.41
C ASP A 48 16.90 14.59 -17.42
N VAL A 49 17.51 13.67 -16.64
CA VAL A 49 18.69 14.00 -15.84
C VAL A 49 19.92 13.93 -16.76
N PRO A 50 20.67 15.04 -16.97
CA PRO A 50 21.90 14.99 -17.74
C PRO A 50 22.82 13.90 -17.18
N GLN A 51 23.27 13.01 -18.06
CA GLN A 51 24.06 11.83 -17.73
C GLN A 51 25.40 12.16 -17.01
N GLU A 52 25.75 13.45 -16.99
CA GLU A 52 26.88 14.06 -16.29
C GLU A 52 26.77 14.01 -14.75
N TYR A 53 25.60 13.68 -14.20
CA TYR A 53 25.36 13.55 -12.75
C TYR A 53 25.14 12.10 -12.28
N ILE A 54 25.28 11.12 -13.16
CA ILE A 54 25.22 9.69 -12.80
C ILE A 54 26.65 9.22 -12.56
N GLU A 55 27.12 9.33 -11.32
CA GLU A 55 28.38 8.68 -10.94
C GLU A 55 28.23 7.15 -11.06
N PRO A 56 29.28 6.44 -11.54
CA PRO A 56 29.22 4.99 -11.72
C PRO A 56 28.97 4.30 -10.38
N GLU A 57 27.94 3.45 -10.34
CA GLU A 57 27.48 2.67 -9.19
C GLU A 57 28.63 1.86 -8.57
N SER A 58 29.25 2.38 -7.49
CA SER A 58 30.06 1.57 -6.59
C SER A 58 29.14 0.87 -5.59
N PHE A 59 29.20 -0.46 -5.58
CA PHE A 59 28.29 -1.33 -4.83
C PHE A 59 28.43 -1.26 -3.29
N ASP A 60 29.33 -0.44 -2.75
CA ASP A 60 29.73 -0.51 -1.32
C ASP A 60 29.56 0.79 -0.51
N ASP A 61 29.09 1.89 -1.12
CA ASP A 61 28.79 3.11 -0.36
C ASP A 61 27.27 3.27 -0.16
N PRO A 62 26.78 3.50 1.08
CA PRO A 62 25.39 3.86 1.30
C PRO A 62 25.17 5.23 0.66
N ILE A 63 24.62 5.23 -0.55
CA ILE A 63 24.13 6.42 -1.23
C ILE A 63 23.23 7.14 -0.21
N PRO A 64 23.61 8.33 0.31
CA PRO A 64 22.67 9.12 1.08
C PRO A 64 21.46 9.28 0.16
N PRO A 65 20.22 9.03 0.62
CA PRO A 65 19.07 9.11 -0.26
C PRO A 65 19.13 10.47 -0.93
N SER A 66 19.49 10.46 -2.22
CA SER A 66 19.29 11.59 -3.08
C SER A 66 17.86 12.03 -2.82
N PRO A 67 17.55 13.33 -2.74
CA PRO A 67 16.17 13.77 -2.76
C PRO A 67 15.64 13.45 -4.16
N THR A 68 15.48 12.16 -4.47
CA THR A 68 14.84 11.62 -5.63
C THR A 68 13.42 12.10 -5.48
N TYR A 69 13.16 13.22 -6.13
CA TYR A 69 11.84 13.68 -6.47
C TYR A 69 11.15 12.51 -7.17
N SER A 70 10.43 11.67 -6.43
CA SER A 70 9.62 10.62 -7.05
C SER A 70 8.60 11.36 -7.92
N TYR A 71 8.72 11.18 -9.24
CA TYR A 71 7.78 11.69 -10.24
C TYR A 71 6.70 10.65 -10.57
N GLY A 72 6.57 9.59 -9.77
CA GLY A 72 5.45 8.67 -9.83
C GLY A 72 4.13 9.34 -9.42
N LYS A 73 3.01 8.66 -9.68
CA LYS A 73 1.65 9.11 -9.32
C LYS A 73 1.56 9.71 -7.92
N PHE A 74 2.15 9.04 -6.92
CA PHE A 74 2.16 9.51 -5.54
C PHE A 74 2.84 10.89 -5.39
N GLY A 75 4.00 11.08 -6.02
CA GLY A 75 4.74 12.34 -5.96
C GLY A 75 4.02 13.50 -6.67
N VAL A 76 3.33 13.22 -7.78
CA VAL A 76 2.48 14.22 -8.46
C VAL A 76 1.32 14.64 -7.57
N LEU A 77 0.58 13.69 -7.00
CA LEU A 77 -0.54 13.98 -6.09
C LEU A 77 -0.06 14.69 -4.81
N PHE A 78 1.11 14.34 -4.28
CA PHE A 78 1.71 15.04 -3.15
C PHE A 78 1.99 16.52 -3.47
N ARG A 79 2.56 16.83 -4.64
CA ARG A 79 2.76 18.22 -5.07
C ARG A 79 1.43 18.96 -5.25
N CYS A 80 0.39 18.29 -5.76
CA CYS A 80 -0.95 18.84 -5.84
C CYS A 80 -1.48 19.25 -4.46
N CYS A 81 -1.22 18.43 -3.42
CA CYS A 81 -1.61 18.75 -2.05
C CYS A 81 -0.99 20.05 -1.51
N LEU A 82 0.13 20.52 -2.08
CA LEU A 82 0.85 21.72 -1.64
C LEU A 82 0.36 23.02 -2.29
N VAL A 83 -0.50 22.95 -3.31
CA VAL A 83 -0.91 24.13 -4.11
C VAL A 83 -1.77 25.08 -3.27
N ASN A 84 -2.89 24.59 -2.75
CA ASN A 84 -3.80 25.32 -1.85
C ASN A 84 -4.78 24.34 -1.18
N ARG A 85 -5.68 24.86 -0.34
CA ARG A 85 -6.65 24.06 0.42
C ARG A 85 -7.57 23.22 -0.47
N LEU A 86 -8.04 23.76 -1.60
CA LEU A 86 -8.93 23.03 -2.50
C LEU A 86 -8.19 21.82 -3.09
N TRP A 87 -7.00 22.04 -3.64
CA TRP A 87 -6.19 20.98 -4.22
C TRP A 87 -5.78 19.92 -3.19
N TYR A 88 -5.49 20.33 -1.95
CA TYR A 88 -5.28 19.39 -0.84
C TYR A 88 -6.51 18.51 -0.60
N GLN A 89 -7.70 19.11 -0.50
CA GLN A 89 -8.94 18.38 -0.19
C GLN A 89 -9.29 17.35 -1.28
N GLU A 90 -8.99 17.66 -2.54
CA GLU A 90 -9.26 16.78 -3.67
C GLU A 90 -8.15 15.73 -3.89
N ALA A 91 -6.88 16.08 -3.66
CA ALA A 91 -5.75 15.19 -3.96
C ALA A 91 -5.47 14.17 -2.84
N VAL A 92 -5.67 14.55 -1.56
CA VAL A 92 -5.37 13.67 -0.42
C VAL A 92 -6.14 12.35 -0.47
N PRO A 93 -7.46 12.32 -0.75
CA PRO A 93 -8.19 11.06 -0.87
C PRO A 93 -7.60 10.11 -1.92
N LEU A 94 -7.19 10.65 -3.07
CA LEU A 94 -6.62 9.88 -4.17
C LEU A 94 -5.21 9.36 -3.85
N MET A 95 -4.42 10.15 -3.11
CA MET A 95 -3.07 9.77 -2.67
C MET A 95 -3.12 8.63 -1.65
N TRP A 96 -4.14 8.59 -0.79
CA TRP A 96 -4.31 7.57 0.24
C TRP A 96 -5.25 6.42 -0.17
N GLU A 97 -5.84 6.46 -1.36
CA GLU A 97 -6.78 5.42 -1.81
C GLU A 97 -6.13 4.03 -1.86
N THR A 98 -4.86 3.99 -2.27
CA THR A 98 -4.09 2.76 -2.44
C THR A 98 -2.75 2.92 -1.73
N ILE A 99 -2.50 2.09 -0.72
CA ILE A 99 -1.21 2.03 -0.02
C ILE A 99 -0.55 0.71 -0.40
N GLU A 100 0.30 0.78 -1.41
CA GLU A 100 1.10 -0.32 -1.93
C GLU A 100 2.55 -0.15 -1.47
N GLY A 101 3.09 -1.19 -0.85
CA GLY A 101 4.52 -1.30 -0.55
C GLY A 101 5.11 -2.53 -1.24
N TRP A 102 6.43 -2.63 -1.20
CA TRP A 102 7.12 -3.85 -1.61
C TRP A 102 7.12 -4.85 -0.47
N PHE A 103 7.38 -6.12 -0.79
CA PHE A 103 7.36 -7.21 0.19
C PHE A 103 8.36 -7.01 1.36
N TRP A 104 9.47 -6.29 1.15
CA TRP A 104 10.42 -5.94 2.23
C TRP A 104 9.98 -4.75 3.08
N ASP A 105 9.19 -3.83 2.51
CA ASP A 105 8.87 -2.53 3.10
C ASP A 105 7.39 -2.18 2.88
N PRO A 106 6.47 -2.73 3.70
CA PRO A 106 5.07 -2.34 3.66
C PRO A 106 4.96 -0.84 4.00
N LEU A 107 4.31 -0.09 3.13
CA LEU A 107 4.31 1.36 3.18
C LEU A 107 3.46 1.92 4.33
N LEU A 108 2.40 1.21 4.75
CA LEU A 108 1.45 1.74 5.74
C LEU A 108 2.09 2.05 7.11
N PRO A 109 2.85 1.13 7.76
CA PRO A 109 3.55 1.46 9.00
C PRO A 109 4.45 2.69 8.87
N ILE A 110 5.21 2.79 7.77
CA ILE A 110 6.13 3.90 7.50
C ILE A 110 5.35 5.22 7.41
N CYS A 111 4.24 5.24 6.67
CA CYS A 111 3.37 6.41 6.56
C CYS A 111 2.76 6.83 7.91
N PHE A 112 2.39 5.86 8.75
CA PHE A 112 1.72 6.13 10.04
C PHE A 112 2.67 6.49 11.18
N GLU A 113 3.94 6.11 11.10
CA GLU A 113 4.97 6.50 12.08
C GLU A 113 5.15 8.01 12.18
N GLY A 114 5.14 8.71 11.05
CA GLY A 114 5.21 10.17 11.00
C GLY A 114 3.95 10.88 11.51
N ILE A 115 2.88 10.15 11.82
CA ILE A 115 1.58 10.70 12.22
C ILE A 115 1.32 10.36 13.68
N PHE A 116 1.63 11.29 14.59
CA PHE A 116 1.55 11.03 16.04
C PHE A 116 0.12 10.92 16.59
N HIS A 117 -0.84 11.62 16.00
CA HIS A 117 -2.22 11.64 16.51
C HIS A 117 -3.09 10.55 15.89
N HIS A 118 -3.73 9.73 16.73
CA HIS A 118 -4.67 8.69 16.30
C HIS A 118 -5.77 9.22 15.37
N SER A 119 -6.37 10.37 15.68
CA SER A 119 -7.41 10.99 14.85
C SER A 119 -6.91 11.36 13.45
N ARG A 120 -5.63 11.72 13.30
CA ARG A 120 -5.03 11.98 11.99
C ARG A 120 -4.77 10.71 11.22
N ARG A 121 -4.31 9.63 11.87
CA ARG A 121 -4.21 8.31 11.22
C ARG A 121 -5.58 7.85 10.74
N GLN A 122 -6.61 7.99 11.58
CA GLN A 122 -7.99 7.65 11.23
C GLN A 122 -8.50 8.48 10.06
N PHE A 123 -8.19 9.79 10.01
CA PHE A 123 -8.54 10.64 8.88
C PHE A 123 -8.02 10.07 7.55
N TYR A 124 -6.76 9.60 7.50
CA TYR A 124 -6.21 8.98 6.31
C TYR A 124 -6.74 7.56 6.07
N ALA A 125 -6.94 6.77 7.12
CA ALA A 125 -7.52 5.42 7.02
C ALA A 125 -8.92 5.41 6.40
N ASN A 126 -9.67 6.51 6.51
CA ASN A 126 -10.98 6.68 5.88
C ASN A 126 -10.95 6.72 4.35
N PHE A 127 -9.77 6.89 3.73
CA PHE A 127 -9.62 6.94 2.27
C PHE A 127 -9.11 5.63 1.67
N ILE A 128 -8.45 4.78 2.47
CA ILE A 128 -7.80 3.56 2.00
C ILE A 128 -8.85 2.55 1.53
N LYS A 129 -8.79 2.19 0.24
CA LYS A 129 -9.58 1.12 -0.39
C LYS A 129 -8.76 -0.13 -0.63
N ARG A 130 -7.46 0.05 -0.94
CA ARG A 130 -6.53 -1.03 -1.27
C ARG A 130 -5.31 -0.93 -0.39
N LEU A 131 -4.93 -2.06 0.19
CA LEU A 131 -3.81 -2.13 1.12
C LEU A 131 -2.92 -3.33 0.82
N VAL A 132 -1.62 -3.14 0.95
CA VAL A 132 -0.62 -4.20 0.93
C VAL A 132 0.07 -4.24 2.29
N LEU A 133 0.06 -5.43 2.92
CA LEU A 133 0.73 -5.69 4.19
C LEU A 133 1.59 -6.94 4.08
N GLN A 134 2.37 -7.18 5.13
CA GLN A 134 3.07 -8.44 5.35
C GLN A 134 2.63 -9.07 6.66
N THR A 135 2.76 -10.38 6.79
CA THR A 135 2.64 -11.05 8.08
C THR A 135 3.73 -10.57 9.04
N ILE A 136 3.45 -10.59 10.34
CA ILE A 136 4.28 -9.97 11.37
C ILE A 136 4.66 -10.97 12.46
N ASN A 137 5.92 -10.93 12.90
CA ASN A 137 6.41 -11.70 14.03
C ASN A 137 6.10 -10.98 15.36
N GLN A 138 6.40 -11.62 16.49
CA GLN A 138 6.15 -11.06 17.82
C GLN A 138 6.87 -9.71 18.07
N GLN A 139 8.07 -9.52 17.49
CA GLN A 139 8.85 -8.29 17.66
C GLN A 139 8.16 -7.11 16.95
N THR A 140 7.67 -7.33 15.74
CA THR A 140 6.99 -6.31 14.94
C THR A 140 5.52 -6.13 15.31
N ALA A 141 4.89 -7.13 15.96
CA ALA A 141 3.52 -7.04 16.45
C ALA A 141 3.28 -5.83 17.36
N GLN A 142 4.21 -5.52 18.26
CA GLN A 142 4.09 -4.35 19.15
C GLN A 142 4.07 -3.03 18.36
N ARG A 143 4.89 -2.93 17.31
CA ARG A 143 4.93 -1.76 16.42
C ARG A 143 3.61 -1.60 15.68
N TYR A 144 3.08 -2.68 15.11
CA TYR A 144 1.79 -2.66 14.42
C TYR A 144 0.63 -2.32 15.36
N ASP A 145 0.62 -2.88 16.56
CA ASP A 145 -0.36 -2.55 17.59
C ASP A 145 -0.36 -1.05 17.91
N LEU A 146 0.81 -0.44 18.10
CA LEU A 146 0.90 1.00 18.39
C LEU A 146 0.40 1.89 17.24
N LEU A 147 0.55 1.42 16.01
CA LEU A 147 0.19 2.18 14.82
C LEU A 147 -1.29 2.01 14.43
N LEU A 148 -1.83 0.79 14.57
CA LEU A 148 -3.11 0.38 14.00
C LEU A 148 -4.23 0.17 15.03
N ARG A 149 -3.89 -0.01 16.32
CA ARG A 149 -4.91 -0.28 17.35
C ARG A 149 -5.96 0.84 17.40
N GLY A 150 -7.22 0.44 17.26
CA GLY A 150 -8.37 1.34 17.31
C GLY A 150 -8.66 2.07 15.99
N LEU A 151 -7.85 1.85 14.95
CA LEU A 151 -8.16 2.34 13.61
C LEU A 151 -9.12 1.41 12.89
N VAL A 152 -10.08 2.01 12.21
CA VAL A 152 -11.00 1.32 11.31
C VAL A 152 -10.71 1.77 9.88
N PHE A 153 -10.71 0.85 8.93
CA PHE A 153 -10.51 1.13 7.51
C PHE A 153 -11.85 0.95 6.79
N PRO A 154 -12.76 1.94 6.87
CA PRO A 154 -14.16 1.75 6.47
C PRO A 154 -14.35 1.55 4.96
N LYS A 155 -13.38 1.94 4.13
CA LYS A 155 -13.45 1.77 2.67
C LYS A 155 -12.57 0.63 2.16
N LEU A 156 -11.83 -0.05 3.03
CA LEU A 156 -10.92 -1.12 2.63
C LEU A 156 -11.72 -2.28 2.06
N GLU A 157 -11.53 -2.56 0.77
CA GLU A 157 -12.26 -3.59 0.02
C GLU A 157 -11.32 -4.68 -0.51
N TRP A 158 -10.03 -4.38 -0.62
CA TRP A 158 -8.99 -5.29 -1.11
C TRP A 158 -7.73 -5.22 -0.25
N LEU A 159 -7.20 -6.40 0.12
CA LEU A 159 -5.98 -6.54 0.90
C LEU A 159 -5.08 -7.61 0.27
N ARG A 160 -3.83 -7.26 -0.06
CA ARG A 160 -2.79 -8.24 -0.29
C ARG A 160 -1.96 -8.42 0.97
N LEU A 161 -1.73 -9.67 1.36
CA LEU A 161 -0.91 -10.05 2.48
C LEU A 161 0.27 -10.89 1.97
N TYR A 162 1.47 -10.28 2.03
CA TYR A 162 2.73 -10.99 1.85
C TYR A 162 2.98 -11.89 3.05
N LEU A 163 3.17 -13.18 2.79
CA LEU A 163 3.48 -14.16 3.82
C LEU A 163 4.99 -14.21 3.93
N ARG A 164 5.51 -13.52 4.94
CA ARG A 164 6.91 -13.66 5.31
C ARG A 164 7.06 -15.01 5.99
N GLY A 165 7.83 -15.88 5.37
CA GLY A 165 8.21 -17.17 5.97
C GLY A 165 9.61 -17.11 6.52
N ASN A 166 9.79 -17.64 7.72
CA ASN A 166 11.10 -17.99 8.27
C ASN A 166 10.90 -19.20 9.18
N ILE A 167 11.70 -20.24 8.98
CA ILE A 167 11.65 -21.48 9.78
C ILE A 167 11.87 -21.26 11.30
N TRP A 168 12.40 -20.10 11.71
CA TRP A 168 12.75 -19.80 13.09
C TRP A 168 11.73 -18.94 13.84
N GLU A 169 10.78 -18.33 13.14
CA GLU A 169 9.85 -17.36 13.73
C GLU A 169 8.44 -17.56 13.18
N LYS A 170 7.43 -17.45 14.05
CA LYS A 170 6.04 -17.50 13.64
C LYS A 170 5.55 -16.13 13.21
N TYR A 171 4.93 -16.06 12.05
CA TYR A 171 4.35 -14.84 11.52
C TYR A 171 2.82 -14.91 11.52
N GLY A 172 2.18 -13.86 12.04
CA GLY A 172 0.72 -13.72 12.12
C GLY A 172 0.16 -12.64 11.21
N VAL A 173 -1.17 -12.59 11.10
CA VAL A 173 -1.88 -11.57 10.33
C VAL A 173 -1.86 -10.25 11.12
N PRO A 174 -1.53 -9.11 10.50
CA PRO A 174 -1.55 -7.82 11.20
C PRO A 174 -2.95 -7.41 11.68
N PRO A 175 -3.05 -6.70 12.82
CA PRO A 175 -4.34 -6.28 13.41
C PRO A 175 -4.95 -5.10 12.63
N VAL A 176 -5.62 -5.41 11.53
CA VAL A 176 -6.35 -4.44 10.68
C VAL A 176 -7.85 -4.70 10.80
N ASP A 177 -8.59 -3.64 11.10
CA ASP A 177 -10.06 -3.65 11.10
C ASP A 177 -10.59 -3.09 9.78
N GLY A 178 -10.91 -4.00 8.85
CA GLY A 178 -11.46 -3.70 7.53
C GLY A 178 -12.87 -4.29 7.39
N PRO A 179 -13.92 -3.65 7.93
CA PRO A 179 -15.25 -4.26 8.01
C PRO A 179 -15.89 -4.52 6.64
N ASN A 180 -15.43 -3.83 5.59
CA ASN A 180 -15.90 -3.97 4.22
C ASN A 180 -14.93 -4.74 3.32
N LEU A 181 -13.93 -5.41 3.90
CA LEU A 181 -12.94 -6.17 3.14
C LEU A 181 -13.61 -7.39 2.48
N LYS A 182 -13.56 -7.44 1.14
CA LYS A 182 -14.19 -8.50 0.35
C LYS A 182 -13.19 -9.36 -0.42
N THR A 183 -12.05 -8.80 -0.76
CA THR A 183 -11.04 -9.48 -1.57
C THR A 183 -9.72 -9.56 -0.83
N MET A 184 -9.17 -10.77 -0.72
CA MET A 184 -7.85 -11.00 -0.17
C MET A 184 -6.95 -11.73 -1.16
N GLU A 185 -5.74 -11.22 -1.30
CA GLU A 185 -4.64 -11.89 -2.01
C GLU A 185 -3.59 -12.35 -0.99
N LEU A 186 -3.28 -13.64 -1.01
CA LEU A 186 -2.22 -14.22 -0.21
C LEU A 186 -1.02 -14.44 -1.11
N ASP A 187 0.07 -13.76 -0.81
CA ASP A 187 1.31 -13.87 -1.56
C ASP A 187 2.35 -14.65 -0.74
N PRO A 188 2.55 -15.95 -1.02
CA PRO A 188 3.52 -16.76 -0.29
C PRO A 188 4.98 -16.45 -0.59
N HIS A 189 5.24 -15.56 -1.55
CA HIS A 189 6.56 -15.20 -2.05
C HIS A 189 7.36 -16.45 -2.47
N PHE A 190 7.12 -16.93 -3.70
CA PHE A 190 7.83 -18.07 -4.24
C PHE A 190 9.01 -17.63 -5.09
N GLU A 191 10.20 -18.13 -4.76
CA GLU A 191 11.41 -17.87 -5.54
C GLU A 191 11.82 -19.15 -6.29
N ASN A 192 12.09 -18.98 -7.58
CA ASN A 192 12.62 -20.03 -8.44
C ASN A 192 13.94 -19.54 -9.03
N ASP A 193 14.95 -19.58 -8.18
CA ASP A 193 16.30 -19.13 -8.49
C ASP A 193 17.16 -20.28 -9.00
N ILE A 194 18.37 -19.94 -9.46
CA ILE A 194 19.34 -20.89 -10.03
C ILE A 194 19.68 -22.01 -9.04
N THR A 195 19.51 -21.77 -7.73
CA THR A 195 19.84 -22.70 -6.65
C THR A 195 18.72 -23.67 -6.28
N GLY A 196 17.48 -23.48 -6.76
CA GLY A 196 16.37 -24.36 -6.41
C GLY A 196 14.99 -23.69 -6.41
N THR A 197 14.00 -24.49 -6.09
CA THR A 197 12.59 -24.10 -5.95
C THR A 197 12.30 -23.87 -4.47
N ASP A 198 12.22 -22.62 -4.04
CA ASP A 198 12.08 -22.28 -2.62
C ASP A 198 10.64 -21.84 -2.30
N TYR A 199 9.92 -22.74 -1.60
CA TYR A 199 8.67 -22.40 -0.94
C TYR A 199 9.00 -21.70 0.38
N LEU A 200 9.01 -20.37 0.36
CA LEU A 200 9.48 -19.58 1.50
C LEU A 200 8.49 -19.59 2.68
N THR A 201 7.20 -19.69 2.42
CA THR A 201 6.18 -19.81 3.48
C THR A 201 6.13 -21.23 4.05
N SER A 202 6.38 -21.35 5.35
CA SER A 202 6.33 -22.64 6.05
C SER A 202 4.89 -23.15 6.21
N GLN A 203 4.76 -24.43 6.52
CA GLN A 203 3.47 -25.05 6.79
C GLN A 203 2.80 -24.50 8.06
N ASP A 204 3.57 -24.24 9.11
CA ASP A 204 3.09 -23.63 10.35
C ASP A 204 2.57 -22.20 10.07
N ASP A 205 3.25 -21.43 9.22
CA ASP A 205 2.80 -20.09 8.84
C ASP A 205 1.48 -20.15 8.05
N TRP A 206 1.34 -21.11 7.13
CA TRP A 206 0.08 -21.34 6.42
C TRP A 206 -1.07 -21.69 7.35
N GLU A 207 -0.85 -22.60 8.30
CA GLU A 207 -1.86 -22.97 9.29
C GLU A 207 -2.26 -21.75 10.13
N ASN A 208 -1.29 -20.97 10.58
CA ASN A 208 -1.53 -19.77 11.37
C ASN A 208 -2.33 -18.72 10.59
N VAL A 209 -2.01 -18.49 9.32
CA VAL A 209 -2.75 -17.58 8.44
C VAL A 209 -4.16 -18.09 8.18
N PHE A 210 -4.34 -19.37 7.86
CA PHE A 210 -5.65 -19.99 7.68
C PHE A 210 -6.48 -20.04 8.96
N GLU A 211 -5.84 -19.97 10.12
CA GLU A 211 -6.51 -19.81 11.41
C GLU A 211 -7.00 -18.39 11.66
N GLN A 212 -6.20 -17.37 11.38
CA GLN A 212 -6.50 -16.00 11.73
C GLN A 212 -7.40 -15.30 10.71
N VAL A 213 -7.18 -15.51 9.41
CA VAL A 213 -7.91 -14.80 8.34
C VAL A 213 -9.43 -14.94 8.46
N PRO A 214 -10.02 -16.14 8.67
CA PRO A 214 -11.47 -16.26 8.76
C PRO A 214 -12.07 -15.61 10.01
N ILE A 215 -11.27 -15.47 11.08
CA ILE A 215 -11.68 -14.83 12.33
C ILE A 215 -11.69 -13.30 12.15
N GLN A 216 -10.62 -12.77 11.56
CA GLN A 216 -10.43 -11.34 11.40
C GLN A 216 -11.24 -10.74 10.25
N PHE A 217 -11.46 -11.51 9.18
CA PHE A 217 -12.13 -11.07 7.96
C PHE A 217 -13.25 -12.05 7.55
N PRO A 218 -14.30 -12.21 8.38
CA PRO A 218 -15.35 -13.21 8.13
C PRO A 218 -16.20 -12.88 6.89
N ALA A 219 -16.19 -11.64 6.42
CA ALA A 219 -16.98 -11.16 5.28
C ALA A 219 -16.32 -11.37 3.90
N LEU A 220 -15.14 -12.01 3.84
CA LEU A 220 -14.42 -12.23 2.59
C LEU A 220 -15.28 -13.01 1.57
N GLU A 221 -15.33 -12.47 0.35
CA GLU A 221 -16.04 -13.06 -0.78
C GLU A 221 -15.07 -13.70 -1.79
N ASN A 222 -13.87 -13.13 -1.93
CA ASN A 222 -12.87 -13.57 -2.89
C ASN A 222 -11.53 -13.75 -2.20
N VAL A 223 -10.95 -14.94 -2.32
CA VAL A 223 -9.57 -15.20 -1.88
C VAL A 223 -8.79 -15.78 -3.03
N ARG A 224 -7.54 -15.33 -3.20
CA ARG A 224 -6.61 -15.90 -4.17
C ARG A 224 -5.24 -16.09 -3.54
N ILE A 225 -4.62 -17.24 -3.80
CA ILE A 225 -3.19 -17.44 -3.55
C ILE A 225 -2.48 -17.08 -4.87
N ILE A 226 -1.72 -15.98 -4.86
CA ILE A 226 -1.31 -15.32 -6.11
C ILE A 226 -0.06 -15.90 -6.74
N ASP A 227 0.72 -16.66 -5.96
CA ASP A 227 1.96 -17.32 -6.35
C ASP A 227 1.95 -18.81 -5.98
N ARG A 228 3.02 -19.54 -6.29
CA ARG A 228 3.12 -20.97 -5.98
C ARG A 228 3.22 -21.20 -4.48
N ALA A 229 2.43 -22.14 -3.99
CA ALA A 229 2.39 -22.49 -2.58
C ALA A 229 2.36 -23.99 -2.39
N ARG A 230 2.94 -24.44 -1.27
CA ARG A 230 2.81 -25.80 -0.78
C ARG A 230 2.11 -25.78 0.57
N VAL A 231 0.98 -26.48 0.66
CA VAL A 231 0.18 -26.57 1.89
C VAL A 231 -0.15 -28.03 2.21
N TRP A 232 -0.68 -28.28 3.40
CA TRP A 232 -1.08 -29.63 3.80
C TRP A 232 -2.34 -30.13 3.08
N PRO A 233 -2.45 -31.44 2.86
CA PRO A 233 -3.70 -32.05 2.39
C PRO A 233 -4.91 -31.63 3.23
N GLY A 234 -5.94 -31.14 2.54
CA GLY A 234 -7.19 -30.68 3.14
C GLY A 234 -7.10 -29.33 3.87
N ALA A 235 -5.94 -28.66 3.91
CA ALA A 235 -5.84 -27.33 4.53
C ALA A 235 -6.72 -26.31 3.79
N LEU A 236 -6.73 -26.37 2.45
CA LEU A 236 -7.52 -25.47 1.62
C LEU A 236 -9.02 -25.68 1.83
N GLU A 237 -9.45 -26.94 1.97
CA GLU A 237 -10.86 -27.28 2.25
C GLU A 237 -11.29 -26.78 3.64
N ARG A 238 -10.44 -26.98 4.67
CA ARG A 238 -10.73 -26.47 6.02
C ARG A 238 -10.82 -24.95 6.06
N PHE A 239 -9.92 -24.27 5.35
CA PHE A 239 -9.93 -22.82 5.25
C PHE A 239 -11.20 -22.31 4.56
N GLU A 240 -11.56 -22.91 3.42
CA GLU A 240 -12.78 -22.57 2.66
C GLU A 240 -14.05 -22.74 3.50
N LYS A 241 -14.18 -23.84 4.25
CA LYS A 241 -15.33 -24.08 5.14
C LYS A 241 -15.50 -23.03 6.25
N ARG A 242 -14.44 -22.32 6.60
CA ARG A 242 -14.46 -21.30 7.67
C ARG A 242 -14.82 -19.91 7.16
N LEU A 243 -14.95 -19.72 5.85
CA LEU A 243 -15.31 -18.45 5.23
C LEU A 243 -16.76 -18.51 4.71
N PRO A 244 -17.76 -18.10 5.52
CA PRO A 244 -19.18 -18.33 5.23
C PRO A 244 -19.69 -17.56 4.00
N HIS A 245 -18.99 -16.52 3.58
CA HIS A 245 -19.38 -15.66 2.45
C HIS A 245 -18.51 -15.87 1.20
N LEU A 246 -17.60 -16.85 1.22
CA LEU A 246 -16.68 -17.09 0.13
C LEU A 246 -17.43 -17.52 -1.14
N LYS A 247 -17.22 -16.77 -2.21
CA LYS A 247 -17.78 -17.02 -3.55
C LYS A 247 -16.72 -17.60 -4.49
N LYS A 248 -15.46 -17.18 -4.33
CA LYS A 248 -14.35 -17.60 -5.17
C LYS A 248 -13.09 -17.81 -4.36
N PHE A 249 -12.50 -19.01 -4.47
CA PHE A 249 -11.17 -19.33 -3.97
C PHE A 249 -10.25 -19.77 -5.12
N ASP A 250 -9.38 -18.86 -5.58
CA ASP A 250 -8.38 -19.19 -6.60
C ASP A 250 -7.11 -19.76 -5.96
N LYS A 251 -6.94 -21.07 -6.13
CA LYS A 251 -5.84 -21.88 -5.60
C LYS A 251 -5.08 -22.63 -6.70
N ARG A 252 -5.12 -22.13 -7.94
CA ARG A 252 -4.58 -22.81 -9.14
C ARG A 252 -3.06 -23.06 -9.11
N LEU A 253 -2.33 -22.28 -8.32
CA LEU A 253 -0.86 -22.38 -8.17
C LEU A 253 -0.45 -23.15 -6.91
N VAL A 254 -1.42 -23.71 -6.17
CA VAL A 254 -1.18 -24.37 -4.89
C VAL A 254 -1.11 -25.87 -5.08
N ILE A 255 -0.10 -26.49 -4.48
CA ILE A 255 0.00 -27.94 -4.36
C ILE A 255 -0.26 -28.36 -2.91
N GLU A 256 -1.11 -29.36 -2.71
CA GLU A 256 -1.27 -30.02 -1.42
C GLU A 256 -0.32 -31.22 -1.36
N SER A 257 0.58 -31.26 -0.39
CA SER A 257 1.55 -32.36 -0.26
C SER A 257 1.83 -32.70 1.20
N SER A 258 1.90 -34.00 1.51
CA SER A 258 2.26 -34.53 2.82
C SER A 258 3.77 -34.54 3.10
N ASN A 259 4.60 -34.18 2.12
CA ASN A 259 6.06 -34.21 2.26
C ASN A 259 6.57 -32.87 2.81
N THR A 260 7.20 -32.93 3.98
CA THR A 260 8.02 -31.85 4.57
C THR A 260 9.38 -31.70 3.91
N THR A 261 9.74 -32.57 2.97
CA THR A 261 11.07 -32.57 2.36
C THR A 261 11.17 -31.60 1.20
N SER A 262 12.01 -30.59 1.42
CA SER A 262 12.81 -29.93 0.40
C SER A 262 13.59 -31.00 -0.39
N GLU A 263 13.36 -31.06 -1.70
CA GLU A 263 14.34 -31.57 -2.66
C GLU A 263 14.96 -30.37 -3.36
#